data_AF-L8IDE3-F1
#
_entry.id   AF-L8IDE3-F1
#
_cell.length_a   1.000
_cell.length_b   1.000
_cell.length_c   1.000
_cell.angle_alpha   90.00
_cell.angle_beta   90.00
_cell.angle_gamma   90.00
#
_symmetry.space_group_name_H-M   'P 1'
#
loop_
_entity.id
_entity.type
_entity.pdbx_description
1 polymer ?
#
loop_
_entity_poly.entity_id
_entity_poly.type
_entity_poly.pdbx_seq_one_letter_code
_entity_poly.pdbx_strand_id
1 'polypeptide(L)' 'MATCSSSIVISDDEPGYDLDLFCIPNHYAEDLEKVFIPHGLIMDRTERLARDMMHVMGGHHIVALCVLKGGYKFFADLL' A
#
# COMPACT_ATOMS: atom_id res chain seq x y z
N MET A 1 -25.79 2.04 0.85
CA MET A 1 -24.62 2.70 1.47
C MET A 1 -23.40 2.05 0.86
N ALA A 2 -22.51 2.80 0.20
CA ALA A 2 -21.29 2.23 -0.35
C ALA A 2 -20.47 1.66 0.82
N THR A 3 -20.29 0.35 0.85
CA THR A 3 -19.52 -0.33 1.88
C THR A 3 -18.05 -0.25 1.50
N CYS A 4 -17.27 0.51 2.26
CA CYS A 4 -15.82 0.53 2.09
C CYS A 4 -15.29 -0.88 2.36
N SER A 5 -14.47 -1.44 1.46
CA SER A 5 -13.91 -2.77 1.69
C SER A 5 -13.05 -2.76 2.95
N SER A 6 -13.19 -3.80 3.79
CA SER A 6 -12.37 -3.96 4.99
C SER A 6 -10.89 -3.90 4.62
N SER A 7 -10.07 -3.28 5.48
CA SER A 7 -8.62 -3.30 5.34
C SER A 7 -8.08 -4.73 5.39
N ILE A 8 -6.89 -4.93 4.83
CA ILE A 8 -6.13 -6.17 5.06
C ILE A 8 -5.70 -6.18 6.52
N VAL A 9 -6.02 -7.26 7.24
CA VAL A 9 -5.64 -7.45 8.64
C VAL A 9 -4.36 -8.28 8.66
N ILE A 10 -3.30 -7.71 9.23
CA ILE A 10 -2.05 -8.41 9.50
C ILE A 10 -2.08 -8.77 10.98
N SER A 11 -1.86 -10.04 11.30
CA SER A 11 -1.91 -10.54 12.67
C SER A 11 -0.65 -10.13 13.46
N ASP A 12 -0.74 -10.06 14.78
CA ASP A 12 0.39 -9.71 15.65
C ASP A 12 1.51 -10.78 15.61
N ASP A 13 1.17 -12.01 15.23
CA ASP A 13 2.08 -13.14 15.05
C ASP A 13 2.60 -13.32 13.62
N GLU A 14 2.34 -12.36 12.71
CA GLU A 14 2.84 -12.43 11.32
C GLU A 14 4.38 -12.37 11.28
N PRO A 15 5.06 -13.43 10.81
CA PRO A 15 6.52 -13.49 10.85
C PRO A 15 7.20 -12.66 9.75
N GLY A 16 6.45 -12.18 8.76
CA GLY A 16 7.01 -11.57 7.55
C GLY A 16 7.77 -12.58 6.68
N TYR A 17 8.40 -12.08 5.62
CA TYR A 17 9.11 -12.91 4.65
C TYR A 17 10.63 -12.71 4.73
N ASP A 18 11.37 -13.79 4.45
CA ASP A 18 12.84 -13.73 4.33
C ASP A 18 13.27 -12.80 3.18
N LEU A 19 14.36 -12.07 3.40
CA LEU A 19 14.84 -11.05 2.46
C LEU A 19 15.37 -11.66 1.15
N ASP A 20 15.91 -12.87 1.20
CA ASP A 20 16.48 -13.59 0.05
C ASP A 20 15.43 -14.05 -0.97
N LEU A 21 14.15 -14.04 -0.57
CA LEU A 21 13.02 -14.28 -1.47
C LEU A 21 12.65 -13.06 -2.33
N PHE A 22 13.26 -11.90 -2.06
CA PHE A 22 12.93 -10.63 -2.71
C PHE A 22 14.16 -9.92 -3.29
N CYS A 23 13.92 -9.03 -4.24
CA CYS A 23 14.93 -8.13 -4.75
C CYS A 23 15.13 -6.95 -3.79
N ILE A 24 16.04 -7.10 -2.82
CA ILE A 24 16.37 -6.06 -1.85
C ILE A 24 17.63 -5.30 -2.30
N PRO A 25 17.67 -3.94 -2.21
CA PRO A 25 18.89 -3.20 -2.49
C PRO A 25 20.03 -3.61 -1.55
N ASN A 26 21.18 -3.98 -2.11
CA ASN A 26 22.31 -4.54 -1.35
C ASN A 26 22.79 -3.66 -0.19
N HIS A 27 22.70 -2.33 -0.32
CA HIS A 27 23.12 -1.40 0.73
C HIS A 27 22.18 -1.38 1.94
N TYR A 28 21.02 -2.05 1.87
CA TYR A 28 20.10 -2.25 2.99
C TYR A 28 20.07 -3.71 3.48
N ALA A 29 20.89 -4.60 2.92
CA ALA A 29 20.81 -6.04 3.20
C ALA A 29 21.06 -6.38 4.68
N GLU A 30 21.86 -5.58 5.38
CA GLU A 30 22.17 -5.74 6.82
C GLU A 30 21.30 -4.87 7.73
N ASP A 31 20.52 -3.94 7.16
CA ASP A 31 19.69 -2.99 7.91
C ASP A 31 18.23 -3.45 8.06
N LEU A 32 17.86 -4.54 7.38
CA LEU A 32 16.50 -5.06 7.31
C LEU A 32 16.43 -6.43 7.97
N GLU A 33 15.31 -6.73 8.64
CA GLU A 33 15.08 -8.03 9.27
C GLU A 33 14.21 -8.94 8.37
N LYS A 34 13.08 -8.42 7.89
CA LYS A 34 12.10 -9.14 7.06
C LYS A 34 11.41 -8.18 6.10
N VAL A 35 10.88 -8.72 5.00
CA VAL A 35 9.86 -8.01 4.21
C VAL A 35 8.52 -8.19 4.91
N PHE A 36 7.91 -7.12 5.39
CA PHE A 36 6.63 -7.21 6.11
C PHE A 36 5.42 -7.18 5.17
N ILE A 37 5.44 -6.29 4.17
CA ILE A 37 4.40 -6.19 3.15
C ILE A 37 5.08 -6.12 1.78
N PRO A 38 4.94 -7.14 0.92
CA PRO A 38 5.48 -7.11 -0.42
C PRO A 38 4.93 -5.94 -1.25
N HIS A 39 5.78 -5.33 -2.07
CA HIS A 39 5.37 -4.23 -2.93
C HIS A 39 4.17 -4.58 -3.83
N GLY A 40 4.14 -5.79 -4.39
CA GLY A 40 3.00 -6.26 -5.21
C GLY A 40 1.67 -6.25 -4.44
N LEU A 41 1.68 -6.70 -3.18
CA LEU A 41 0.48 -6.68 -2.34
C LEU A 41 0.00 -5.25 -2.04
N ILE A 42 0.93 -4.29 -1.90
CA ILE A 42 0.60 -2.87 -1.77
C ILE A 42 -0.08 -2.36 -3.05
N MET A 43 0.42 -2.73 -4.23
CA MET A 43 -0.17 -2.35 -5.51
C MET A 43 -1.58 -2.92 -5.67
N ASP A 44 -1.76 -4.21 -5.41
CA ASP A 44 -3.07 -4.89 -5.49
C ASP A 44 -4.10 -4.23 -4.57
N ARG A 45 -3.68 -3.88 -3.34
CA ARG A 45 -4.56 -3.20 -2.39
C ARG A 45 -4.86 -1.76 -2.81
N THR A 46 -3.86 -1.04 -3.29
CA THR A 46 -4.01 0.35 -3.78
C THR A 46 -4.98 0.41 -4.96
N GLU A 47 -4.90 -0.55 -5.89
CA GLU A 47 -5.85 -0.66 -7.01
C GLU A 47 -7.29 -0.80 -6.51
N ARG A 48 -7.52 -1.69 -5.52
CA ARG A 48 -8.85 -1.85 -4.93
C ARG A 48 -9.32 -0.57 -4.23
N LEU A 49 -8.44 0.12 -3.51
CA LEU A 49 -8.76 1.38 -2.85
C LEU A 49 -9.18 2.46 -3.87
N ALA A 50 -8.48 2.57 -5.00
CA ALA A 50 -8.83 3.50 -6.07
C ALA A 50 -10.25 3.22 -6.60
N ARG A 51 -10.61 1.94 -6.85
CA ARG A 51 -11.97 1.56 -7.29
C ARG A 51 -13.03 1.92 -6.25
N ASP A 52 -12.77 1.66 -4.98
CA ASP A 52 -13.69 1.99 -3.89
C ASP A 52 -13.87 3.52 -3.76
N MET A 53 -12.80 4.30 -3.87
CA MET A 53 -12.84 5.76 -3.83
C MET A 53 -13.63 6.34 -5.00
N MET A 54 -13.41 5.86 -6.22
CA MET A 54 -14.15 6.31 -7.40
C MET A 54 -15.64 5.97 -7.31
N HIS A 55 -16.00 4.84 -6.69
CA HIS A 55 -17.39 4.49 -6.46
C HIS A 55 -18.10 5.47 -5.50
N VAL A 56 -17.39 5.96 -4.49
CA VAL A 56 -17.96 6.86 -3.47
C VAL A 56 -17.90 8.34 -3.90
N MET A 57 -16.81 8.76 -4.51
CA MET A 57 -16.46 10.18 -4.72
C MET A 57 -16.51 10.63 -6.19
N GLY A 58 -16.57 9.70 -7.15
CA GLY A 58 -16.41 9.98 -8.58
C GLY A 58 -17.54 10.80 -9.24
N GLY A 59 -18.62 11.11 -8.51
CA GLY A 59 -19.73 11.91 -9.03
C GLY A 59 -19.46 13.42 -9.08
N HIS A 60 -18.35 13.91 -8.51
CA HIS A 60 -18.00 15.33 -8.44
C HIS A 60 -16.51 15.52 -8.70
N HIS A 61 -16.08 16.78 -8.89
CA HIS A 61 -14.65 17.10 -9.01
C HIS A 61 -13.91 16.75 -7.71
N ILE A 62 -12.87 15.93 -7.81
CA ILE A 62 -12.04 15.48 -6.69
C ILE A 62 -10.75 16.29 -6.67
N VAL A 63 -10.37 16.81 -5.50
CA VAL A 63 -9.03 17.35 -5.25
C VAL A 63 -8.28 16.39 -4.36
N ALA A 64 -7.17 15.84 -4.86
CA ALA A 64 -6.30 14.94 -4.11
C ALA A 64 -5.17 15.76 -3.45
N LEU A 65 -5.07 15.69 -2.12
CA LEU A 65 -4.02 16.39 -1.36
C LEU A 65 -3.02 15.38 -0.79
N CYS A 66 -1.77 15.46 -1.23
CA CYS A 66 -0.69 14.62 -0.72
C CYS A 66 -0.04 15.25 0.51
N VAL A 67 -0.04 14.54 1.64
CA VAL A 67 0.76 14.93 2.81
C VAL A 67 2.17 14.37 2.68
N LEU A 68 3.11 15.27 2.44
CA LEU A 68 4.53 14.95 2.26
C LEU A 68 5.26 14.76 3.60
N LYS A 69 6.40 14.06 3.65
CA LYS A 69 7.15 13.45 2.53
C LYS A 69 6.72 12.02 2.21
N GLY A 70 6.50 11.20 3.23
CA GLY A 70 6.30 9.74 3.08
C GLY A 70 5.09 9.33 2.24
N GLY A 71 4.08 10.18 2.09
CA GLY A 71 2.88 9.88 1.30
C GLY A 71 3.09 9.87 -0.22
N TYR A 72 4.22 10.35 -0.74
CA TYR A 72 4.37 10.60 -2.18
C TYR A 72 4.21 9.34 -3.05
N LYS A 73 4.75 8.18 -2.63
CA LYS A 73 4.64 6.94 -3.41
C LYS A 73 3.20 6.45 -3.48
N PHE A 74 2.61 6.22 -2.30
CA PHE A 74 1.21 5.79 -2.20
C PHE A 74 0.26 6.74 -2.94
N PHE A 75 0.47 8.05 -2.81
CA PHE A 75 -0.35 9.04 -3.52
C PHE A 75 -0.20 8.94 -5.04
N ALA A 76 1.01 8.72 -5.55
CA ALA A 76 1.25 8.54 -6.99
C ALA A 76 0.67 7.21 -7.51
N ASP A 77 0.71 6.15 -6.70
CA ASP A 77 0.18 4.83 -7.09
C ASP A 77 -1.36 4.77 -7.00
N LEU A 78 -1.97 5.61 -6.17
CA LEU A 78 -3.43 5.66 -5.95
C LEU A 78 -4.20 6.44 -7.04
N LEU A 79 -3.53 7.34 -7.77
CA LEU A 79 -4.11 8.25 -8.76
C LEU A 79 -3.89 7.77 -10.19
#